data_AF-A0A954N0H0-F1
#
_entry.id   AF-A0A954N0H0-F1
#
_cell.length_a   1.000
_cell.length_b   1.000
_cell.length_c   1.000
_cell.angle_alpha   90.00
_cell.angle_beta   90.00
_cell.angle_gamma   90.00
#
_symmetry.space_group_name_H-M   'P 1'
#
loop_
_entity.id
_entity.type
_entity.pdbx_description
1 polymer ?
#
loop_
_entity_poly.entity_id
_entity_poly.type
_entity_poly.pdbx_seq_one_letter_code
_entity_poly.pdbx_strand_id
1 'polypeptide(L)'
;MNAFFAELSQLYSGGDRVRVLDRLIEILRDSGNFHQLFDASLLQKKLSMGISPSDPSGFDDVPEGKRAEFEEYYIETARKVGQMLL
;
A
#
# COMPACT_ATOMS: atom_id res chain seq x y z
N MET A 1 -0.69 22.63 9.29
CA MET A 1 -1.16 21.28 8.92
C MET A 1 -0.67 21.04 7.50
N ASN A 2 0.10 19.97 7.26
CA ASN A 2 0.84 19.74 6.01
C ASN A 2 -0.14 19.60 4.82
N ALA A 3 0.07 20.30 3.70
CA ALA A 3 -0.90 20.38 2.60
C ALA A 3 -1.32 18.99 2.05
N PHE A 4 -0.39 18.04 2.06
CA PHE A 4 -0.63 16.63 1.73
C PHE A 4 -1.66 15.95 2.64
N PHE A 5 -1.58 16.17 3.95
CA PHE A 5 -2.52 15.55 4.90
C PHE A 5 -3.95 16.06 4.67
N ALA A 6 -4.10 17.33 4.26
CA ALA A 6 -5.40 17.89 3.90
C ALA A 6 -5.96 17.24 2.63
N GLU A 7 -5.12 17.02 1.61
CA GLU A 7 -5.50 16.31 0.37
C GLU A 7 -5.98 14.87 0.66
N LEU A 8 -5.20 14.09 1.41
CA LEU A 8 -5.59 12.72 1.79
C LEU A 8 -6.87 12.69 2.64
N SER A 9 -7.01 13.64 3.58
CA SER A 9 -8.21 13.72 4.41
C SER A 9 -9.45 13.98 3.56
N GLN A 10 -9.35 14.85 2.54
CA GLN A 10 -10.44 15.13 1.62
C GLN A 10 -10.83 13.90 0.78
N LEU A 11 -9.84 13.17 0.26
CA LEU A 11 -10.07 11.91 -0.47
C LEU A 11 -10.72 10.85 0.44
N TYR A 12 -10.26 10.74 1.69
CA TYR A 12 -10.81 9.81 2.67
C TYR A 12 -12.26 10.14 3.05
N SER A 13 -12.58 11.42 3.23
CA SER A 13 -13.96 11.88 3.48
C SER A 13 -14.90 11.62 2.30
N GLY A 14 -14.37 11.54 1.08
CA GLY A 14 -15.12 11.14 -0.12
C GLY A 14 -15.44 9.64 -0.20
N GLY A 15 -14.92 8.82 0.72
CA GLY A 15 -15.16 7.37 0.78
C GLY A 15 -14.28 6.52 -0.13
N ASP A 16 -13.38 7.14 -0.90
CA ASP A 16 -12.56 6.45 -1.89
C ASP A 16 -11.21 6.00 -1.31
N ARG A 17 -11.26 4.94 -0.51
CA ARG A 17 -10.08 4.39 0.19
C ARG A 17 -8.97 3.92 -0.75
N VAL A 18 -9.34 3.46 -1.95
CA VAL A 18 -8.36 3.00 -2.95
C VAL A 18 -7.60 4.20 -3.50
N ARG A 19 -8.30 5.29 -3.88
CA ARG A 19 -7.64 6.52 -4.36
C ARG A 19 -6.80 7.22 -3.30
N VAL A 20 -7.17 7.11 -2.02
CA VAL A 20 -6.31 7.59 -0.91
C VAL A 20 -4.97 6.85 -0.92
N LEU A 21 -4.98 5.53 -1.10
CA LEU A 21 -3.76 4.72 -1.14
C LEU A 21 -2.94 4.94 -2.40
N ASP A 22 -3.59 5.07 -3.57
CA ASP A 22 -2.91 5.45 -4.82
C ASP A 22 -2.11 6.75 -4.60
N ARG A 23 -2.77 7.76 -4.03
CA ARG A 23 -2.15 9.06 -3.80
C ARG A 23 -1.04 9.00 -2.75
N LEU A 24 -1.21 8.22 -1.70
CA LEU A 24 -0.19 7.98 -0.68
C LEU A 24 1.05 7.33 -1.30
N ILE A 25 0.87 6.30 -2.13
CA ILE A 25 1.96 5.57 -2.81
C ILE A 25 2.78 6.51 -3.69
N GLU A 26 2.12 7.36 -4.50
CA GLU A 26 2.82 8.37 -5.31
C GLU A 26 3.70 9.28 -4.45
N ILE A 27 3.15 9.79 -3.35
CA ILE A 27 3.86 10.74 -2.50
C ILE A 27 5.03 10.08 -1.76
N LEU A 28 4.86 8.84 -1.29
CA LEU A 28 5.94 8.09 -0.65
C LEU A 28 7.07 7.77 -1.62
N ARG A 29 6.74 7.43 -2.88
CA ARG A 29 7.73 7.23 -3.93
C ARG A 29 8.51 8.51 -4.21
N ASP A 30 7.80 9.61 -4.44
CA ASP A 30 8.42 10.88 -4.85
C ASP A 30 9.24 11.52 -3.70
N SER A 31 8.92 11.19 -2.45
CA SER A 31 9.66 11.63 -1.26
C SER A 31 10.75 10.68 -0.79
N GLY A 32 10.97 9.56 -1.49
CA GLY A 32 11.99 8.56 -1.14
C GLY A 32 11.70 7.77 0.13
N ASN A 33 10.46 7.78 0.62
CA ASN A 33 10.03 7.03 1.80
C ASN A 33 9.72 5.57 1.44
N PHE A 34 10.75 4.83 1.03
CA PHE A 34 10.61 3.53 0.38
C PHE A 34 10.10 2.41 1.30
N HIS A 35 10.38 2.45 2.60
CA HIS A 35 9.80 1.48 3.55
C HIS A 35 8.28 1.63 3.63
N GLN A 36 7.80 2.86 3.80
CA GLN A 36 6.38 3.14 3.85
C GLN A 36 5.72 2.90 2.48
N LEU A 37 6.43 3.14 1.38
CA LEU A 37 5.96 2.84 0.03
C LEU A 37 5.64 1.35 -0.10
N PHE A 38 6.55 0.49 0.37
CA PHE A 38 6.34 -0.96 0.39
C PHE A 38 5.07 -1.33 1.17
N ASP A 39 4.94 -0.85 2.41
CA ASP A 39 3.77 -1.13 3.24
C ASP A 39 2.46 -0.63 2.62
N ALA A 40 2.46 0.60 2.07
CA ALA A 40 1.27 1.17 1.44
C ALA A 40 0.83 0.37 0.20
N SER A 41 1.77 -0.13 -0.60
CA SER A 41 1.48 -1.01 -1.74
C SER A 41 0.85 -2.33 -1.30
N LEU A 42 1.34 -2.94 -0.21
CA LEU A 42 0.77 -4.19 0.29
C LEU A 42 -0.64 -4.00 0.88
N LEU A 43 -0.87 -2.90 1.61
CA LEU A 43 -2.20 -2.51 2.09
C LEU A 43 -3.20 -2.34 0.94
N GLN A 44 -2.79 -1.67 -0.13
CA GLN A 44 -3.62 -1.49 -1.32
C GLN A 44 -3.99 -2.84 -1.95
N LYS A 45 -3.03 -3.74 -2.10
CA LYS A 45 -3.29 -5.08 -2.65
C LYS A 45 -4.27 -5.89 -1.78
N LYS A 46 -4.11 -5.86 -0.45
CA LYS A 46 -5.05 -6.53 0.47
C LYS A 46 -6.47 -5.97 0.32
N LEU A 47 -6.62 -4.66 0.30
CA LEU A 47 -7.93 -4.03 0.11
C LEU A 47 -8.55 -4.33 -1.25
N SER A 48 -7.76 -4.36 -2.33
CA SER A 48 -8.26 -4.72 -3.67
C SER A 48 -8.73 -6.16 -3.73
N MET A 49 -8.17 -7.04 -2.91
CA MET A 49 -8.61 -8.43 -2.73
C MET A 49 -9.78 -8.56 -1.74
N GLY A 50 -10.31 -7.45 -1.19
CA GLY A 50 -11.38 -7.48 -0.19
C GLY A 50 -10.95 -7.99 1.18
N ILE A 51 -9.66 -7.94 1.49
CA ILE A 51 -9.09 -8.30 2.81
C ILE A 51 -9.04 -7.03 3.64
N SER A 52 -9.51 -7.09 4.89
CA SER A 52 -9.33 -6.02 5.86
C SER A 52 -7.98 -6.18 6.54
N PRO A 53 -6.97 -5.35 6.23
CA PRO A 53 -5.61 -5.59 6.69
C PRO A 53 -5.46 -5.31 8.19
N SER A 54 -4.77 -6.19 8.92
CA SER A 54 -4.30 -5.93 10.29
C SER A 54 -2.83 -5.50 10.34
N ASP A 55 -2.05 -5.97 9.37
CA ASP A 55 -0.63 -5.68 9.16
C ASP A 55 -0.41 -5.57 7.63
N PRO A 56 0.24 -4.53 7.10
CA PRO A 56 0.59 -4.45 5.68
C PRO A 56 1.29 -5.69 5.14
N SER A 57 2.31 -6.19 5.85
CA SER A 57 3.29 -7.15 5.34
C SER A 57 3.05 -8.58 5.82
N GLY A 58 2.26 -8.74 6.87
CA GLY A 58 1.87 -10.04 7.42
C GLY A 58 1.00 -10.86 6.46
N PHE A 59 0.93 -12.16 6.72
CA PHE A 59 0.11 -13.09 5.94
C PHE A 59 -1.07 -13.68 6.75
N ASP A 60 -1.18 -13.34 8.03
CA ASP A 60 -2.14 -13.95 8.96
C ASP A 60 -3.60 -13.61 8.61
N ASP A 61 -3.84 -12.45 8.01
CA ASP A 61 -5.14 -11.97 7.53
C ASP A 61 -5.43 -12.41 6.08
N VAL A 62 -4.51 -13.11 5.41
CA VAL A 62 -4.65 -13.54 4.02
C VAL A 62 -5.24 -14.95 3.95
N PRO A 63 -6.47 -15.13 3.41
CA PRO A 63 -7.06 -16.45 3.25
C PRO A 63 -6.21 -17.35 2.34
N GLU A 64 -6.19 -18.65 2.61
CA GLU A 64 -5.35 -19.62 1.89
C GLU A 64 -5.50 -19.54 0.36
N GLY A 65 -6.74 -19.42 -0.14
CA GLY A 65 -7.01 -19.29 -1.58
C GLY A 65 -6.48 -18.02 -2.25
N LYS A 66 -6.03 -17.02 -1.48
CA LYS A 66 -5.44 -15.76 -1.96
C LYS A 66 -3.96 -15.62 -1.59
N ARG A 67 -3.40 -16.59 -0.87
CA ARG A 67 -2.05 -16.51 -0.31
C ARG A 67 -0.99 -16.41 -1.39
N ALA A 68 -1.07 -17.27 -2.41
CA ALA A 68 -0.13 -17.28 -3.53
C ALA A 68 -0.17 -15.96 -4.33
N GLU A 69 -1.36 -15.44 -4.60
CA GLU A 69 -1.54 -14.15 -5.29
C GLU A 69 -0.91 -12.99 -4.50
N PHE A 70 -1.08 -12.98 -3.18
CA PHE A 70 -0.47 -11.96 -2.33
C PHE A 70 1.06 -12.10 -2.24
N GLU A 71 1.57 -13.33 -2.14
CA GLU A 71 3.00 -13.62 -2.07
C GLU A 71 3.75 -13.19 -3.33
N GLU A 72 3.20 -13.47 -4.51
CA GLU A 72 3.76 -13.01 -5.77
C GLU A 72 3.87 -11.48 -5.81
N TYR A 73 2.78 -10.79 -5.43
CA TYR A 73 2.77 -9.33 -5.36
C TYR A 73 3.77 -8.79 -4.33
N TYR A 74 3.89 -9.44 -3.17
CA TYR A 74 4.87 -9.09 -2.14
C TYR A 74 6.28 -9.11 -2.71
N ILE A 75 6.66 -10.22 -3.35
CA ILE A 75 8.01 -10.41 -3.91
C ILE A 75 8.29 -9.38 -5.01
N GLU A 76 7.33 -9.14 -5.91
CA GLU A 76 7.49 -8.13 -6.95
C GLU A 76 7.67 -6.73 -6.38
N THR A 77 6.88 -6.38 -5.36
CA THR A 77 6.94 -5.06 -4.72
C THR A 77 8.27 -4.90 -3.98
N ALA A 78 8.73 -5.92 -3.28
CA ALA A 78 10.03 -5.90 -2.60
C ALA A 78 11.18 -5.69 -3.59
N ARG A 79 11.14 -6.35 -4.76
CA ARG A 79 12.12 -6.12 -5.83
C ARG A 79 12.07 -4.71 -6.38
N LYS A 80 10.88 -4.20 -6.70
CA LYS A 80 10.68 -2.85 -7.27
C LYS A 80 11.18 -1.77 -6.30
N VAL A 81 10.78 -1.84 -5.04
CA VAL A 81 11.19 -0.88 -4.01
C VAL A 81 12.68 -1.03 -3.70
N GLY A 82 13.20 -2.27 -3.62
CA GLY A 82 14.62 -2.53 -3.41
C GLY A 82 15.51 -1.95 -4.50
N GLN A 83 15.06 -1.95 -5.76
CA GLN A 83 15.77 -1.31 -6.87
C GLN A 83 15.84 0.23 -6.75
N MET A 84 14.94 0.86 -6.01
CA MET A 84 14.96 2.32 -5.78
C MET A 84 15.98 2.73 -4.70
N LEU A 85 16.55 1.76 -3.96
CA LEU A 85 17.56 1.99 -2.93
C LEU A 85 19.02 1.87 -3.45
N LEU A 86 19.20 1.52 -4.73
CA LEU A 86 20.49 1.34 -5.39
C LEU A 86 20.87 2.58 -6.22
#